data_AF-A0A1V3WX17-F1
#
_entry.id   AF-A0A1V3WX17-F1
#
_cell.length_a   1.000
_cell.length_b   1.000
_cell.length_c   1.000
_cell.angle_alpha   90.00
_cell.angle_beta   90.00
_cell.angle_gamma   90.00
#
_symmetry.space_group_name_H-M   'P 1'
#
loop_
_entity.id
_entity.type
_entity.pdbx_description
1 polymer ?
#
loop_
_entity_poly.entity_id
_entity_poly.type
_entity_poly.pdbx_seq_one_letter_code
_entity_poly.pdbx_strand_id
1 'polypeptide(L)' 'MTGLLHQVQEGYRHPPGAHWVPRRLGGGAPTPAEAAQLDADEAAAKAAGRTPHQSR' A
#
# COMPACT_ATOMS: atom_id res chain seq x y z
N MET A 1 -13.98 -2.82 -20.38
CA MET A 1 -14.43 -1.74 -19.47
C MET A 1 -13.29 -1.00 -18.75
N THR A 2 -12.01 -1.18 -19.12
CA THR A 2 -10.87 -0.53 -18.43
C THR A 2 -10.30 0.69 -19.15
N GLY A 3 -10.68 0.95 -20.41
CA GLY A 3 -10.08 2.01 -21.24
C GLY A 3 -10.22 3.42 -20.66
N LEU A 4 -11.43 3.80 -20.23
CA LEU A 4 -11.68 5.13 -19.65
C LEU A 4 -10.85 5.36 -18.37
N LEU A 5 -10.70 4.32 -17.54
CA LEU A 5 -9.91 4.40 -16.32
C LEU A 5 -8.43 4.67 -16.62
N HIS A 6 -7.87 3.98 -17.62
CA HIS A 6 -6.48 4.19 -18.01
C HIS A 6 -6.24 5.60 -18.54
N GLN A 7 -7.14 6.14 -19.37
CA GLN A 7 -7.03 7.51 -19.88
C GLN A 7 -7.02 8.55 -18.76
N VAL A 8 -7.91 8.41 -17.77
CA VAL A 8 -7.96 9.32 -16.62
C VAL A 8 -6.68 9.23 -15.79
N GLN A 9 -6.15 8.02 -15.59
CA GLN A 9 -4.94 7.81 -14.80
C GLN A 9 -3.68 8.37 -15.46
N GLU A 10 -3.54 8.24 -16.78
CA GLU A 10 -2.40 8.80 -17.52
C GLU A 10 -2.42 10.32 -17.56
N GLY A 11 -3.61 10.92 -17.61
CA GLY A 11 -3.78 12.38 -17.62
C GLY A 11 -3.66 13.04 -16.25
N TYR A 12 -3.67 12.28 -15.16
CA TYR A 12 -3.58 12.83 -13.81
C TYR A 12 -2.13 13.15 -13.45
N ARG A 13 -1.87 14.36 -12.95
CA ARG A 13 -0.53 14.75 -12.51
C ARG A 13 -0.25 14.21 -11.12
N HIS A 14 0.68 13.26 -11.02
CA HIS A 14 1.16 12.72 -9.75
C HIS A 14 2.67 12.99 -9.53
N PRO A 15 3.12 13.09 -8.26
CA PRO A 15 4.54 13.13 -7.94
C PRO A 15 5.24 11.82 -8.34
N PRO A 16 6.46 11.88 -8.90
CA PRO A 16 7.23 10.68 -9.20
C PRO A 16 7.53 9.89 -7.93
N GLY A 17 7.41 8.56 -8.00
CA GLY A 17 7.74 7.66 -6.89
C GLY A 17 6.74 7.64 -5.72
N ALA A 18 5.60 8.33 -5.81
CA ALA A 18 4.60 8.30 -4.76
C ALA A 18 4.08 6.87 -4.48
N HIS A 19 4.02 6.47 -3.21
CA HIS A 19 3.69 5.10 -2.77
C HIS A 19 2.26 4.65 -3.10
N TRP A 20 1.36 5.57 -3.48
CA TRP A 20 -0.01 5.28 -3.89
C TRP A 20 -0.17 5.21 -5.41
N VAL A 21 0.84 5.61 -6.18
CA VAL A 21 0.81 5.59 -7.66
C VAL A 21 1.30 4.22 -8.14
N PRO A 22 0.60 3.57 -9.10
CA PRO A 22 1.08 2.34 -9.71
C PRO A 22 2.45 2.47 -10.36
N ARG A 23 3.28 1.43 -10.26
CA ARG A 23 4.63 1.37 -10.87
C ARG A 23 4.62 1.67 -12.38
N ARG A 24 3.58 1.22 -13.10
CA ARG A 24 3.42 1.49 -14.55
C ARG A 24 3.34 2.99 -14.89
N LEU A 25 2.92 3.82 -13.93
CA LEU A 25 2.79 5.27 -14.09
C LEU A 25 3.97 6.02 -13.46
N GLY A 26 5.06 5.32 -13.11
CA GLY A 26 6.23 5.92 -12.45
C GLY A 26 6.08 6.10 -10.93
N GLY A 27 5.11 5.39 -10.33
CA GLY A 27 4.86 5.40 -8.90
C GLY A 27 5.63 4.34 -8.11
N GLY A 28 5.58 4.46 -6.79
CA GLY A 28 6.25 3.59 -5.84
C GLY A 28 5.35 2.54 -5.20
N ALA A 29 4.11 2.34 -5.68
CA ALA A 29 3.19 1.41 -5.02
C ALA A 29 3.74 -0.02 -4.94
N PRO A 30 3.57 -0.70 -3.79
CA PRO A 30 3.98 -2.08 -3.62
C PRO A 30 3.15 -3.02 -4.51
N THR A 31 3.73 -4.15 -4.88
CA THR A 31 2.99 -5.29 -5.43
C THR A 31 2.05 -5.86 -4.38
N PRO A 32 1.03 -6.64 -4.79
CA PRO A 32 0.17 -7.34 -3.84
C PRO A 32 0.94 -8.23 -2.85
N ALA A 33 2.02 -8.88 -3.30
CA ALA A 33 2.84 -9.73 -2.44
C ALA A 33 3.65 -8.92 -1.40
N GLU A 34 4.26 -7.81 -1.83
CA GLU A 34 4.96 -6.91 -0.90
C GLU A 34 3.99 -6.26 0.09
N ALA A 35 2.78 -5.87 -0.36
CA ALA A 35 1.75 -5.34 0.51
C ALA A 35 1.32 -6.36 1.57
N ALA A 36 1.08 -7.61 1.17
CA ALA A 36 0.75 -8.69 2.10
C ALA A 36 1.86 -8.94 3.13
N GLN A 37 3.13 -8.82 2.72
CA GLN A 37 4.26 -8.93 3.64
C GLN A 37 4.29 -7.77 4.64
N LEU A 38 4.11 -6.53 4.17
CA LEU A 38 4.06 -5.35 5.05
C LEU A 38 2.94 -5.45 6.09
N ASP A 39 1.77 -5.93 5.67
CA ASP A 39 0.63 -6.16 6.56
C ASP A 39 0.94 -7.23 7.62
N ALA A 40 1.60 -8.33 7.22
CA ALA A 40 2.01 -9.40 8.14
C ALA A 40 3.06 -8.91 9.15
N ASP A 41 4.04 -8.13 8.69
CA ASP A 41 5.08 -7.54 9.54
C ASP A 41 4.48 -6.56 10.55
N GLU A 42 3.52 -5.71 10.14
CA GLU A 42 2.80 -4.81 11.05
C GLU A 42 2.00 -5.60 12.09
N ALA A 43 1.30 -6.66 11.67
CA ALA A 43 0.52 -7.50 12.57
C ALA A 43 1.42 -8.18 13.62
N ALA A 44 2.58 -8.70 13.21
CA ALA A 44 3.56 -9.31 14.11
C ALA A 44 4.13 -8.29 15.11
N ALA A 45 4.49 -7.08 14.64
CA ALA A 45 4.97 -6.00 15.49
C ALA A 45 3.93 -5.58 16.55
N LYS A 46 2.65 -5.44 16.14
CA LYS A 46 1.56 -5.15 17.07
C LYS A 46 1.36 -6.26 18.09
N ALA A 47 1.43 -7.53 17.69
CA ALA A 47 1.29 -8.66 18.61
C ALA A 47 2.42 -8.66 19.66
N ALA A 48 3.66 -8.38 19.26
CA ALA A 48 4.81 -8.30 20.17
C ALA A 48 4.73 -7.13 21.16
N GLY A 49 4.14 -6.00 20.76
CA GLY A 49 3.94 -4.82 21.62
C GLY A 49 2.74 -4.91 22.57
N ARG A 50 1.92 -5.96 22.48
CA ARG A 50 0.79 -6.17 23.40
C ARG A 50 1.31 -6.67 24.74
N THR A 51 1.60 -5.75 25.65
CA THR A 51 1.50 -6.05 27.08
C THR A 51 0.04 -6.46 27.33
N PRO A 52 -0.25 -7.65 27.90
CA PRO A 52 -1.61 -7.99 28.25
C PRO A 52 -2.08 -6.94 29.26
N HIS A 53 -2.91 -6.01 28.80
CA HIS A 53 -3.65 -5.16 29.71
C HIS A 53 -4.56 -6.11 30.47
N GLN A 54 -4.12 -6.56 31.66
CA GLN A 54 -4.94 -7.32 32.58
C GLN A 54 -6.11 -6.41 32.95
N SER A 55 -7.23 -6.63 32.28
CA SER A 55 -8.53 -6.13 32.69
C SER A 55 -8.77 -6.64 34.10
N ARG A 56 -8.69 -5.74 35.08
CA ARG A 56 -9.03 -6.01 36.48
C ARG A 56 -10.53 -5.85 36.69
#